data_AF-A0A4V1TI03-F1
#
_entry.id   AF-A0A4V1TI03-F1
#
_cell.length_a   1.000
_cell.length_b   1.000
_cell.length_c   1.000
_cell.angle_alpha   90.00
_cell.angle_beta   90.00
_cell.angle_gamma   90.00
#
_symmetry.space_group_name_H-M   'P 1'
#
loop_
_entity.id
_entity.type
_entity.pdbx_description
1 polymer ?
#
loop_
_entity_poly.entity_id
_entity_poly.type
_entity_poly.pdbx_seq_one_letter_code
_entity_poly.pdbx_strand_id
1 'polypeptide(L)' 'MIAAAFPRHEAELFTRLPEALHWTGEPTDWVRTTRPGQRLHSFLEGPCFDADGHLWLADVPYVCPDMPK' A
#
# COMPACT_ATOMS: atom_id res chain seq x y z
N MET A 1 -16.56 35.14 -5.57
CA MET A 1 -15.89 34.01 -4.89
C MET A 1 -16.80 32.80 -4.97
N ILE A 2 -16.58 31.88 -5.91
CA ILE A 2 -17.33 30.62 -5.96
C ILE A 2 -16.42 29.57 -5.32
N ALA A 3 -16.67 29.23 -4.06
CA ALA A 3 -16.19 27.97 -3.52
C ALA A 3 -17.09 26.87 -4.10
N ALA A 4 -16.68 26.28 -5.22
CA ALA A 4 -17.31 25.04 -5.67
C ALA A 4 -16.89 23.95 -4.68
N ALA A 5 -17.85 23.37 -3.97
CA ALA A 5 -17.59 22.22 -3.13
C ALA A 5 -17.21 21.03 -4.02
N PHE A 6 -16.06 20.41 -3.77
CA PHE A 6 -15.68 19.17 -4.47
C PHE A 6 -16.69 18.07 -4.14
N PRO A 7 -17.09 17.24 -5.11
CA PRO A 7 -17.94 16.10 -4.84
C PRO A 7 -17.24 15.17 -3.83
N ARG A 8 -17.94 14.85 -2.75
CA ARG A 8 -17.50 13.85 -1.78
C ARG A 8 -17.92 12.47 -2.31
N HIS A 9 -16.95 11.57 -2.41
CA HIS A 9 -17.22 10.16 -2.67
C HIS A 9 -17.14 9.39 -1.36
N GLU A 10 -18.08 8.46 -1.16
CA GLU A 10 -18.01 7.49 -0.08
C GLU A 10 -17.35 6.21 -0.60
N ALA A 11 -16.52 5.59 0.23
CA ALA A 11 -15.82 4.37 -0.11
C ALA A 11 -16.18 3.28 0.91
N GLU A 12 -16.37 2.06 0.40
CA GLU A 12 -16.57 0.87 1.21
C GLU A 12 -15.34 -0.03 1.12
N LEU A 13 -15.22 -0.96 2.08
CA LEU A 13 -14.12 -1.91 2.08
C LEU A 13 -14.28 -2.90 0.92
N PHE A 14 -13.40 -2.82 -0.08
CA PHE A 14 -13.36 -3.77 -1.18
C PHE A 14 -12.69 -5.10 -0.79
N THR A 15 -11.50 -5.04 -0.19
CA THR A 15 -10.76 -6.22 0.28
C THR A 15 -9.75 -5.82 1.37
N ARG A 16 -9.21 -6.81 2.08
CA ARG A 16 -8.09 -6.64 3.04
C ARG A 16 -6.95 -7.55 2.63
N LEU A 17 -5.71 -7.08 2.81
CA LEU A 17 -4.53 -7.91 2.61
C LEU A 17 -4.60 -9.11 3.57
N PRO A 18 -4.59 -10.36 3.06
CA PRO A 18 -4.55 -11.55 3.90
C PRO A 18 -3.37 -11.51 4.88
N GLU A 19 -3.59 -11.94 6.12
CA GLU A 19 -2.57 -11.92 7.18
C GLU A 19 -1.32 -12.74 6.80
N ALA A 20 -1.48 -13.81 6.01
CA ALA A 20 -0.37 -14.61 5.51
C ALA A 20 0.60 -13.82 4.59
N LEU A 21 0.18 -12.67 4.06
CA LEU A 21 1.00 -11.78 3.23
C LEU A 21 1.55 -10.58 4.02
N HIS A 22 1.31 -10.52 5.34
CA HIS A 22 1.83 -9.45 6.18
C HIS A 22 3.32 -9.63 6.40
N TRP A 23 4.09 -8.56 6.24
CA TRP A 23 5.46 -8.53 6.67
C TRP A 23 5.53 -8.61 8.20
N THR A 24 6.20 -9.64 8.72
CA THR A 24 6.40 -9.87 10.16
C THR A 24 7.84 -9.68 10.61
N GLY A 25 8.75 -9.34 9.69
CA GLY A 25 10.15 -9.11 9.99
C GLY A 25 10.40 -7.73 10.60
N GLU A 26 11.69 -7.41 10.78
CA GLU A 26 12.06 -6.07 11.23
C GLU A 26 11.75 -5.02 10.16
N PRO A 27 11.46 -3.76 10.55
CA PRO A 27 11.28 -2.67 9.59
C PRO A 27 12.47 -2.58 8.63
N THR A 28 12.25 -2.23 7.37
CA THR A 28 13.36 -1.88 6.47
C THR A 28 13.91 -0.51 6.81
N ASP A 29 15.09 -0.16 6.28
CA ASP A 29 15.65 1.18 6.47
C ASP A 29 14.72 2.26 5.95
N TRP A 30 14.03 1.99 4.83
CA TRP A 30 13.01 2.90 4.31
C TRP A 30 11.90 3.12 5.33
N VAL A 31 11.35 2.07 5.95
CA VAL A 31 10.31 2.20 6.99
C VAL A 31 10.84 2.96 8.19
N ARG A 32 12.06 2.66 8.65
CA ARG A 32 12.70 3.38 9.77
C ARG A 32 12.80 4.88 9.49
N THR A 33 13.13 5.28 8.27
CA THR A 33 13.31 6.68 7.89
C THR A 33 11.98 7.39 7.61
N THR A 34 11.04 6.77 6.90
CA THR A 34 9.81 7.45 6.44
C THR A 34 8.63 7.32 7.41
N ARG A 35 8.66 6.33 8.31
CA ARG A 35 7.59 6.00 9.27
C ARG A 35 8.19 5.71 10.66
N PRO A 36 8.93 6.66 11.26
CA PRO A 36 9.64 6.44 12.50
C PRO A 36 8.70 6.03 13.65
N GLY A 37 9.07 4.97 14.36
CA GLY A 37 8.30 4.42 15.47
C GLY A 37 7.08 3.58 15.09
N GLN A 38 6.75 3.46 13.80
CA GLN A 38 5.66 2.61 13.34
C GLN A 38 6.18 1.23 12.91
N ARG A 39 5.44 0.19 13.27
CA ARG A 39 5.55 -1.13 12.64
C ARG A 39 4.51 -1.22 11.54
N LEU A 40 4.96 -1.46 10.31
CA LEU A 40 4.09 -1.69 9.16
C LEU A 40 4.20 -3.15 8.76
N HIS A 41 3.06 -3.74 8.39
CA HIS A 41 3.02 -5.06 7.76
C HIS A 41 2.94 -4.97 6.23
N SER A 42 2.56 -3.81 5.70
CA SER A 42 2.49 -3.51 4.26
C SER A 42 2.29 -2.02 4.06
N PHE A 43 2.69 -1.48 2.92
CA PHE A 43 2.33 -0.15 2.45
C PHE A 43 2.05 -0.24 0.95
N LEU A 44 0.77 -0.49 0.64
CA LEU A 44 0.30 -0.86 -0.69
C LEU A 44 -0.04 0.38 -1.52
N GLU A 45 0.50 0.46 -2.73
CA GLU A 45 0.24 1.52 -3.70
C GLU A 45 -0.05 0.94 -5.11
N GLY A 46 -0.48 1.81 -6.02
CA GLY A 46 -0.64 1.47 -7.44
C GLY A 46 -1.64 0.35 -7.73
N PRO A 47 -2.90 0.42 -7.23
CA PRO A 47 -3.90 -0.59 -7.54
C PRO A 47 -4.17 -0.65 -9.05
N CYS A 48 -4.09 -1.83 -9.64
CA CYS A 48 -4.38 -2.08 -11.06
C CYS A 48 -5.16 -3.38 -11.22
N PHE A 49 -6.17 -3.38 -12.09
CA PHE A 49 -6.86 -4.59 -12.50
C PHE A 49 -6.30 -5.08 -13.83
N ASP A 50 -6.02 -6.38 -13.93
CA ASP A 50 -5.71 -7.01 -15.20
C ASP A 50 -7.00 -7.40 -15.98
N ALA A 51 -6.83 -7.98 -17.17
CA ALA A 51 -7.93 -8.39 -18.03
C ALA A 51 -8.79 -9.52 -17.43
N ASP A 52 -8.25 -10.28 -16.47
CA ASP A 52 -8.93 -11.38 -15.79
C ASP A 52 -9.60 -10.92 -14.48
N GLY A 53 -9.44 -9.65 -14.11
CA GLY A 53 -10.04 -9.05 -12.91
C GLY A 53 -9.22 -9.25 -11.63
N HIS A 54 -7.96 -9.68 -11.72
CA HIS A 54 -7.10 -9.71 -10.54
C HIS A 54 -6.65 -8.30 -10.16
N LEU A 55 -6.69 -8.00 -8.86
CA LEU A 55 -6.17 -6.76 -8.31
C LEU A 55 -4.69 -6.91 -7.96
N TRP A 56 -3.84 -6.15 -8.66
CA TRP A 56 -2.41 -6.05 -8.43
C TRP A 56 -2.10 -4.76 -7.64
N LEU A 57 -1.19 -4.87 -6.67
CA LEU A 57 -0.66 -3.74 -5.88
C LEU A 57 0.85 -3.89 -5.69
N ALA A 58 1.55 -2.78 -5.48
CA ALA A 58 2.96 -2.77 -5.11
C ALA A 58 3.12 -2.53 -3.61
N ASP A 59 3.90 -3.36 -2.93
CA ASP A 59 4.32 -3.14 -1.54
C ASP A 59 5.66 -2.41 -1.50
N VAL A 60 5.61 -1.08 -1.36
CA VAL A 60 6.74 -0.15 -1.53
C VAL A 60 7.91 -0.36 -0.53
N PRO A 61 7.70 -0.63 0.76
CA PRO A 61 8.78 -0.68 1.75
C PRO A 61 9.56 -2.00 1.73
N TYR A 62 8.98 -3.04 1.14
CA TYR A 62 9.44 -4.43 1.25
C TYR A 62 9.72 -5.06 -0.11
N VAL A 63 10.01 -4.24 -1.13
CA VAL A 63 10.50 -4.75 -2.41
C VAL A 63 11.69 -5.67 -2.16
N CYS A 64 11.68 -6.85 -2.80
CA CYS A 64 12.69 -7.89 -2.64
C CYS A 64 14.10 -7.28 -2.61
N PRO A 65 14.94 -7.54 -1.59
CA PRO A 65 16.28 -6.97 -1.50
C PRO A 65 17.17 -7.35 -2.69
N ASP A 66 16.83 -8.42 -3.42
CA ASP A 66 17.52 -8.90 -4.61
C ASP A 66 16.95 -8.35 -5.93
N MET A 67 15.95 -7.45 -5.90
CA MET A 67 15.54 -6.75 -7.12
C MET A 67 16.67 -5.79 -7.56
N PRO A 68 17.18 -5.91 -8.80
CA PRO A 68 18.11 -4.94 -9.32
C PRO A 68 17.44 -3.56 -9.37
N LYS A 69 18.12 -2.56 -8.80
CA LYS A 69 17.76 -1.15 -8.97
C LYS A 69 18.03 -0.68 -10.38
#